data_AF-A0A5E4K426-F1
#
_entry.id   AF-A0A5E4K426-F1
#
_cell.length_a   1.000
_cell.length_b   1.000
_cell.length_c   1.000
_cell.angle_alpha   90.00
_cell.angle_beta   90.00
_cell.angle_gamma   90.00
#
_symmetry.space_group_name_H-M   'P 1'
#
loop_
_entity.id
_entity.type
_entity.pdbx_description
1 polymer ?
#
loop_
_entity_poly.entity_id
_entity_poly.type
_entity_poly.pdbx_seq_one_letter_code
_entity_poly.pdbx_strand_id
1 'polypeptide(L)'
;MAGFIEHDKIAEMAGIPNRISNEINRFIDDIDPPKEFEEHNTERKIFVCGHLSVSIRSLSGPVKSENSPLHNRGKKEWIQKEDLKWLLATRKEYIKAYYLHFAVDNINDNKGRMKDTGETINQCINRWGKNAPIVPGTEPYLKDVLDFLRNNSEIIRQIIFPDTDIGKLKDKEGTVYFGQD
;
A
#
# COMPACT_ATOMS: atom_id res chain seq x y z
N MET A 1 -3.05 -4.14 6.62
CA MET A 1 -3.41 -3.44 5.38
C MET A 1 -4.44 -2.38 5.71
N ALA A 2 -4.28 -1.16 5.22
CA ALA A 2 -5.27 -0.11 5.41
C ALA A 2 -6.52 -0.44 4.57
N GLY A 3 -7.68 0.08 4.97
CA GLY A 3 -8.92 -0.12 4.23
C GLY A 3 -9.00 0.80 3.02
N PHE A 4 -9.98 0.54 2.16
CA PHE A 4 -10.25 1.36 0.97
C PHE A 4 -10.51 2.83 1.35
N ILE A 5 -11.14 3.07 2.51
CA ILE A 5 -11.47 4.41 3.00
C ILE A 5 -10.20 5.21 3.31
N GLU A 6 -9.23 4.62 4.02
CA GLU A 6 -7.96 5.28 4.33
C GLU A 6 -7.16 5.55 3.06
N HIS A 7 -7.11 4.57 2.15
CA HIS A 7 -6.47 4.72 0.84
C HIS A 7 -7.07 5.87 0.03
N ASP A 8 -8.40 5.92 -0.08
CA ASP A 8 -9.08 6.94 -0.89
C ASP A 8 -8.92 8.35 -0.29
N LYS A 9 -8.97 8.50 1.04
CA LYS A 9 -8.71 9.78 1.72
C LYS A 9 -7.30 10.29 1.48
N ILE A 10 -6.30 9.42 1.63
CA ILE A 10 -4.89 9.80 1.45
C ILE A 10 -4.60 10.06 -0.04
N ALA A 11 -5.22 9.31 -0.95
CA ALA A 11 -5.13 9.53 -2.39
C ALA A 11 -5.72 10.88 -2.80
N GLU A 12 -6.89 11.25 -2.27
CA GLU A 12 -7.52 12.54 -2.51
C GLU A 12 -6.61 13.69 -2.07
N MET A 13 -6.01 13.61 -0.88
CA MET A 13 -5.01 14.59 -0.41
C MET A 13 -3.80 14.71 -1.35
N ALA A 14 -3.41 13.62 -2.01
CA ALA A 14 -2.32 13.60 -2.99
C ALA A 14 -2.71 14.11 -4.39
N GLY A 15 -3.95 14.60 -4.55
CA GLY A 15 -4.53 15.06 -5.81
C GLY A 15 -4.87 13.92 -6.78
N ILE A 16 -5.01 12.70 -6.28
CA ILE A 16 -5.36 11.53 -7.09
C ILE A 16 -6.89 11.41 -7.16
N PRO A 17 -7.50 11.35 -8.36
CA PRO A 17 -8.93 11.17 -8.49
C PRO A 17 -9.40 9.89 -7.78
N ASN A 18 -10.52 9.99 -7.04
CA ASN A 18 -11.11 8.86 -6.31
C ASN A 18 -11.30 7.63 -7.21
N ARG A 19 -11.75 7.84 -8.47
CA ARG A 19 -11.87 6.76 -9.46
C ARG A 19 -10.58 5.96 -9.63
N ILE A 20 -9.43 6.63 -9.77
CA ILE A 20 -8.12 5.96 -9.95
C ILE A 20 -7.73 5.20 -8.69
N SER A 21 -7.92 5.82 -7.51
CA SER A 21 -7.67 5.17 -6.23
C SER A 21 -8.51 3.90 -6.06
N ASN A 22 -9.82 3.99 -6.29
CA ASN A 22 -10.73 2.86 -6.18
C ASN A 22 -10.39 1.72 -7.16
N GLU A 23 -10.08 2.06 -8.42
CA GLU A 23 -9.68 1.07 -9.41
C GLU A 23 -8.34 0.40 -9.03
N ILE A 24 -7.37 1.12 -8.44
CA ILE A 24 -6.14 0.51 -7.90
C ILE A 24 -6.42 -0.38 -6.68
N ASN A 25 -7.31 0.03 -5.77
CA ASN A 25 -7.72 -0.81 -4.65
C ASN A 25 -8.31 -2.15 -5.14
N ARG A 26 -9.25 -2.09 -6.08
CA ARG A 26 -9.85 -3.26 -6.74
C ARG A 26 -8.82 -4.09 -7.50
N PHE A 27 -7.87 -3.42 -8.17
CA PHE A 27 -6.76 -4.09 -8.83
C PHE A 27 -5.93 -4.89 -7.84
N ILE A 28 -5.45 -4.25 -6.79
CA ILE A 28 -4.52 -4.80 -5.80
C ILE A 28 -5.17 -6.00 -5.10
N ASP A 29 -6.39 -5.84 -4.62
CA ASP A 29 -7.10 -6.90 -3.90
C ASP A 29 -7.77 -7.95 -4.81
N ASP A 30 -7.78 -7.70 -6.14
CA ASP A 30 -8.46 -8.51 -7.16
C ASP A 30 -9.95 -8.70 -6.88
N ILE A 31 -10.59 -7.63 -6.40
CA ILE A 31 -12.02 -7.59 -6.08
C ILE A 31 -12.75 -6.84 -7.19
N ASP A 32 -13.45 -7.60 -8.04
CA ASP A 32 -14.16 -7.05 -9.21
C ASP A 32 -13.27 -6.06 -9.99
N PRO A 33 -12.02 -6.36 -10.37
CA PRO A 33 -11.18 -5.37 -11.01
C PRO A 33 -11.72 -4.97 -12.40
N PRO A 34 -11.44 -3.75 -12.91
CA PRO A 34 -11.68 -3.41 -14.31
C PRO A 34 -11.17 -4.51 -15.26
N LYS A 35 -11.87 -4.74 -16.37
CA LYS A 35 -11.60 -5.88 -17.27
C LYS A 35 -10.12 -6.02 -17.67
N GLU A 36 -9.47 -4.93 -18.02
CA GLU A 36 -8.05 -4.94 -18.42
C GLU A 36 -7.11 -5.37 -17.28
N PHE A 37 -7.47 -5.06 -16.04
CA PHE A 37 -6.74 -5.48 -14.85
C PHE A 37 -6.97 -6.97 -14.59
N GLU A 38 -8.20 -7.44 -14.79
CA GLU A 38 -8.51 -8.87 -14.75
C GLU A 38 -7.70 -9.64 -15.80
N GLU A 39 -7.68 -9.16 -17.05
CA GLU A 39 -6.91 -9.74 -18.15
C GLU A 39 -5.40 -9.77 -17.80
N HIS A 40 -4.84 -8.69 -17.25
CA HIS A 40 -3.45 -8.70 -16.77
C HIS A 40 -3.22 -9.73 -15.65
N ASN A 41 -4.13 -9.81 -14.67
CA ASN A 41 -4.02 -10.75 -13.55
C ASN A 41 -4.14 -12.22 -13.97
N THR A 42 -4.93 -12.51 -15.02
CA THR A 42 -5.34 -13.86 -15.42
C THR A 42 -4.60 -14.38 -16.65
N GLU A 43 -4.38 -13.54 -17.66
CA GLU A 43 -3.90 -13.96 -18.99
C GLU A 43 -2.41 -13.72 -19.17
N ARG A 44 -1.85 -12.70 -18.50
CA ARG A 44 -0.43 -12.37 -18.66
C ARG A 44 0.45 -13.41 -17.97
N LYS A 45 1.04 -14.28 -18.79
CA LYS A 45 1.94 -15.33 -18.32
C LYS A 45 3.34 -14.76 -18.09
N ILE A 46 3.80 -14.81 -16.84
CA ILE A 46 5.13 -14.42 -16.42
C ILE A 46 6.03 -15.65 -16.49
N PHE A 47 7.20 -15.50 -17.09
CA PHE A 47 8.21 -16.56 -17.14
C PHE A 47 8.89 -16.69 -15.77
N VAL A 48 8.80 -17.87 -15.15
CA VAL A 48 9.33 -18.11 -13.79
C VAL A 48 10.64 -18.90 -13.83
N CYS A 49 10.68 -20.04 -14.53
CA CYS A 49 11.92 -20.74 -14.87
C CYS A 49 11.70 -21.75 -16.00
N GLY A 50 12.73 -21.95 -16.84
CA GLY A 50 12.91 -23.05 -17.80
C GLY A 50 11.84 -23.19 -18.89
N HIS A 51 10.60 -23.49 -18.50
CA HIS A 51 9.44 -23.73 -19.37
C HIS A 51 8.10 -23.31 -18.73
N LEU A 52 8.12 -22.76 -17.51
CA LEU A 52 6.91 -22.42 -16.76
C LEU A 52 6.53 -20.95 -16.96
N SER A 53 5.46 -20.74 -17.72
CA SER A 53 4.80 -19.44 -17.85
C SER A 53 3.47 -19.50 -17.10
N VAL A 54 3.35 -18.73 -16.01
CA VAL A 54 2.19 -18.75 -15.11
C VAL A 54 1.65 -17.34 -14.91
N SER A 55 0.34 -17.22 -14.73
CA SER A 55 -0.27 -15.91 -14.47
C SER A 55 -0.01 -15.44 -13.04
N ILE A 56 -0.19 -14.14 -12.81
CA ILE A 56 -0.11 -13.53 -11.47
C ILE A 56 -1.06 -14.25 -10.49
N ARG A 57 -2.27 -14.58 -10.96
CA ARG A 57 -3.26 -15.33 -10.18
C ARG A 57 -2.76 -16.74 -9.82
N SER A 58 -2.16 -17.48 -10.76
CA SER A 58 -1.60 -18.82 -10.48
C SER A 58 -0.40 -18.79 -9.51
N LEU A 59 0.39 -17.71 -9.52
CA LEU A 59 1.57 -17.54 -8.67
C LEU A 59 1.26 -17.17 -7.21
N SER A 60 0.02 -16.82 -6.93
CA SER A 60 -0.42 -16.40 -5.61
C SER A 60 -0.84 -17.56 -4.70
N GLY A 61 -0.87 -18.79 -5.25
CA GLY A 61 -1.05 -20.05 -4.51
C GLY A 61 -2.52 -20.44 -4.28
N PRO A 62 -2.80 -21.69 -3.85
CA PRO A 62 -4.15 -22.14 -3.54
C PRO A 62 -4.66 -21.49 -2.25
N VAL A 63 -5.92 -21.03 -2.32
CA VAL A 63 -6.69 -20.37 -1.26
C VAL A 63 -6.61 -21.16 0.05
N LYS A 64 -5.95 -20.60 1.09
CA LYS A 64 -5.99 -21.16 2.45
C LYS A 64 -6.96 -20.44 3.38
N SER A 65 -7.58 -19.33 2.96
CA SER A 65 -8.64 -18.65 3.70
C SER A 65 -9.47 -17.78 2.77
N GLU A 66 -10.72 -17.50 3.15
CA GLU A 66 -11.70 -16.69 2.40
C GLU A 66 -11.30 -15.22 2.15
N ASN A 67 -10.08 -14.81 2.50
CA ASN A 67 -9.58 -13.45 2.29
C ASN A 67 -8.44 -13.45 1.25
N SER A 68 -8.85 -13.37 -0.03
CA SER A 68 -8.14 -13.11 -1.31
C SER A 68 -6.69 -13.62 -1.50
N PRO A 69 -6.41 -14.42 -2.55
CA PRO A 69 -5.04 -14.82 -2.92
C PRO A 69 -4.13 -13.64 -3.30
N LEU A 70 -4.67 -12.49 -3.74
CA LEU A 70 -3.86 -11.35 -4.21
C LEU A 70 -3.59 -10.29 -3.14
N HIS A 71 -4.18 -10.42 -1.96
CA HIS A 71 -3.91 -9.54 -0.80
C HIS A 71 -2.42 -9.57 -0.37
N ASN A 72 -1.69 -10.65 -0.66
CA ASN A 72 -0.24 -10.75 -0.40
C ASN A 72 0.65 -10.31 -1.58
N ARG A 73 0.09 -9.78 -2.69
CA ARG A 73 0.89 -9.31 -3.84
C ARG A 73 1.86 -8.19 -3.45
N GLY A 74 1.46 -7.34 -2.51
CA GLY A 74 2.29 -6.27 -1.94
C GLY A 74 3.52 -6.75 -1.19
N LYS A 75 3.64 -8.06 -0.93
CA LYS A 75 4.79 -8.68 -0.27
C LYS A 75 5.77 -9.33 -1.26
N LYS A 76 5.43 -9.40 -2.55
CA LYS A 76 6.26 -10.02 -3.60
C LYS A 76 6.79 -8.94 -4.54
N GLU A 77 8.04 -8.54 -4.33
CA GLU A 77 8.72 -7.47 -5.12
C GLU A 77 8.64 -7.71 -6.63
N TRP A 78 8.83 -8.95 -7.08
CA TRP A 78 8.81 -9.29 -8.50
C TRP A 78 7.41 -9.17 -9.12
N ILE A 79 6.33 -9.43 -8.37
CA ILE A 79 4.96 -9.19 -8.86
C ILE A 79 4.74 -7.69 -9.02
N GLN A 80 5.13 -6.91 -8.02
CA GLN A 80 5.01 -5.44 -8.09
C GLN A 80 5.80 -4.87 -9.28
N LYS A 81 6.96 -5.44 -9.61
CA LYS A 81 7.71 -5.05 -10.82
C LYS A 81 6.95 -5.37 -12.11
N GLU A 82 6.26 -6.51 -12.21
CA GLU A 82 5.45 -6.83 -13.40
C GLU A 82 4.22 -5.94 -13.52
N ASP A 83 3.57 -5.62 -12.40
CA ASP A 83 2.48 -4.63 -12.35
C ASP A 83 2.96 -3.25 -12.80
N LEU A 84 4.09 -2.78 -12.26
CA LEU A 84 4.66 -1.48 -12.62
C LEU A 84 5.07 -1.42 -14.09
N LYS A 85 5.64 -2.49 -14.66
CA LYS A 85 5.92 -2.57 -16.11
C LYS A 85 4.64 -2.44 -16.93
N TRP A 86 3.57 -3.11 -16.50
CA TRP A 86 2.28 -3.05 -17.19
C TRP A 86 1.65 -1.67 -17.09
N LEU A 87 1.52 -1.12 -15.88
CA LEU A 87 0.98 0.22 -15.65
C LEU A 87 1.78 1.28 -16.41
N LEU A 88 3.11 1.17 -16.46
CA LEU A 88 3.94 2.07 -17.26
C LEU A 88 3.65 1.98 -18.76
N ALA A 89 3.25 0.82 -19.26
CA ALA A 89 2.90 0.63 -20.66
C ALA A 89 1.47 1.07 -21.01
N THR A 90 0.52 0.95 -20.08
CA THR A 90 -0.93 1.06 -20.38
C THR A 90 -1.66 2.17 -19.64
N ARG A 91 -1.23 2.51 -18.41
CA ARG A 91 -1.99 3.27 -17.40
C ARG A 91 -1.05 4.07 -16.49
N LYS A 92 -0.19 4.91 -17.07
CA LYS A 92 0.88 5.63 -16.32
C LYS A 92 0.33 6.48 -15.18
N GLU A 93 -0.84 7.06 -15.37
CA GLU A 93 -1.57 7.89 -14.43
C GLU A 93 -1.97 7.15 -13.13
N TYR A 94 -1.95 5.82 -13.14
CA TYR A 94 -2.28 4.97 -11.99
C TYR A 94 -1.06 4.66 -11.10
N ILE A 95 0.17 4.87 -11.59
CA ILE A 95 1.41 4.48 -10.89
C ILE A 95 1.54 5.20 -9.55
N LYS A 96 1.17 6.49 -9.48
CA LYS A 96 1.23 7.27 -8.24
C LYS A 96 0.32 6.65 -7.17
N ALA A 97 -0.90 6.27 -7.54
CA ALA A 97 -1.86 5.63 -6.64
C ALA A 97 -1.36 4.25 -6.18
N TYR A 98 -0.80 3.47 -7.10
CA TYR A 98 -0.21 2.17 -6.80
C TYR A 98 0.88 2.27 -5.72
N TYR A 99 1.87 3.16 -5.90
CA TYR A 99 2.90 3.37 -4.88
C TYR A 99 2.34 3.90 -3.56
N LEU A 100 1.38 4.81 -3.62
CA LEU A 100 0.79 5.40 -2.44
C LEU A 100 0.09 4.36 -1.56
N HIS A 101 -0.71 3.47 -2.15
CA HIS A 101 -1.42 2.42 -1.42
C HIS A 101 -0.44 1.45 -0.74
N PHE A 102 0.59 0.97 -1.44
CA PHE A 102 1.60 0.09 -0.79
C PHE A 102 2.40 0.77 0.31
N ALA A 103 2.67 2.08 0.18
CA ALA A 103 3.33 2.83 1.24
C ALA A 103 2.42 2.95 2.48
N VAL A 104 1.15 3.26 2.28
CA VAL A 104 0.14 3.35 3.35
C VAL A 104 -0.06 2.00 4.04
N ASP A 105 -0.13 0.93 3.26
CA ASP A 105 -0.20 -0.44 3.80
C ASP A 105 1.02 -0.80 4.61
N ASN A 106 2.21 -0.47 4.13
CA ASN A 106 3.43 -0.68 4.91
C ASN A 106 3.40 0.11 6.23
N ILE A 107 2.91 1.35 6.24
CA ILE A 107 2.75 2.13 7.48
C ILE A 107 1.79 1.41 8.44
N ASN A 108 0.64 0.97 7.94
CA ASN A 108 -0.36 0.29 8.77
C ASN A 108 0.14 -1.06 9.31
N ASP A 109 0.76 -1.87 8.47
CA ASP A 109 1.33 -3.17 8.84
C ASP A 109 2.45 -3.04 9.90
N ASN A 110 3.13 -1.89 9.95
CA ASN A 110 4.17 -1.61 10.93
C ASN A 110 3.66 -0.88 12.19
N LYS A 111 2.34 -0.69 12.37
CA LYS A 111 1.75 0.01 13.54
C LYS A 111 2.25 -0.53 14.88
N GLY A 112 2.21 -1.85 15.07
CA GLY A 112 2.65 -2.50 16.31
C GLY A 112 4.14 -2.26 16.57
N ARG A 113 4.98 -2.49 15.56
CA ARG A 113 6.43 -2.23 15.63
C ARG A 113 6.74 -0.78 15.99
N MET A 114 6.04 0.18 15.38
CA MET A 114 6.22 1.60 15.67
C MET A 114 5.84 1.93 17.12
N LYS A 115 4.76 1.33 17.63
CA LYS A 115 4.37 1.45 19.03
C LYS A 115 5.44 0.88 19.98
N ASP A 116 5.99 -0.28 19.67
CA ASP A 116 6.92 -0.99 20.54
C ASP A 116 8.34 -0.38 20.54
N THR A 117 8.77 0.16 19.40
CA THR A 117 10.13 0.69 19.22
C THR A 117 10.24 2.22 19.34
N GLY A 118 9.11 2.93 19.37
CA GLY A 118 9.07 4.38 19.25
C GLY A 118 9.45 4.90 17.85
N GLU A 119 9.46 4.02 16.85
CA GLU A 119 9.71 4.42 15.46
C GLU A 119 8.64 5.42 14.97
N THR A 120 9.09 6.47 14.29
CA THR A 120 8.22 7.46 13.66
C THR A 120 7.71 7.00 12.30
N ILE A 121 6.57 7.55 11.85
CA ILE A 121 6.06 7.30 10.50
C ILE A 121 7.09 7.68 9.43
N ASN A 122 7.83 8.77 9.62
CA ASN A 122 8.89 9.18 8.68
C ASN A 122 10.02 8.16 8.58
N GLN A 123 10.42 7.54 9.69
CA GLN A 123 11.38 6.44 9.66
C GLN A 123 10.81 5.21 8.95
N CYS A 124 9.53 4.90 9.14
CA CYS A 124 8.83 3.82 8.44
C CYS A 124 8.77 4.08 6.91
N ILE A 125 8.38 5.29 6.48
CA ILE A 125 8.37 5.72 5.08
C ILE A 125 9.77 5.59 4.46
N ASN A 126 10.81 6.05 5.18
CA ASN A 126 12.19 5.99 4.69
C ASN A 126 12.69 4.54 4.56
N ARG A 127 12.33 3.64 5.47
CA ARG A 127 12.66 2.21 5.34
C ARG A 127 11.97 1.63 4.11
N TRP A 128 10.67 1.90 3.93
CA TRP A 128 9.93 1.38 2.79
C TRP A 128 10.47 1.90 1.47
N GLY A 129 10.70 3.21 1.34
CA GLY A 129 11.20 3.82 0.11
C GLY A 129 12.56 3.27 -0.36
N LYS A 130 13.43 2.81 0.56
CA LYS A 130 14.70 2.15 0.21
C LYS A 130 14.51 0.75 -0.40
N ASN A 131 13.41 0.08 -0.07
CA ASN A 131 13.09 -1.28 -0.49
C ASN A 131 11.91 -1.34 -1.46
N ALA A 132 11.35 -0.19 -1.84
CA ALA A 132 10.20 -0.11 -2.71
C ALA A 132 10.57 -0.68 -4.09
N PRO A 133 9.70 -1.48 -4.73
CA PRO A 133 9.98 -2.01 -6.05
C PRO A 133 10.03 -0.89 -7.09
N ILE A 134 11.12 -0.83 -7.87
CA ILE A 134 11.33 0.18 -8.91
C ILE A 134 11.53 -0.51 -10.25
N VAL A 135 10.94 0.07 -11.28
CA VAL A 135 11.16 -0.26 -12.70
C VAL A 135 11.59 1.04 -13.40
N PRO A 136 12.53 1.01 -14.37
CA PRO A 136 12.94 2.22 -15.07
C PRO A 136 11.75 3.01 -15.63
N GLY A 137 11.67 4.28 -15.27
CA GLY A 137 10.59 5.20 -15.64
C GLY A 137 9.53 5.41 -14.56
N THR A 138 9.57 4.67 -13.45
CA THR A 138 8.63 4.83 -12.33
C THR A 138 9.20 5.64 -11.15
N GLU A 139 10.50 5.96 -11.18
CA GLU A 139 11.22 6.68 -10.12
C GLU A 139 10.61 8.05 -9.77
N PRO A 140 10.18 8.88 -10.74
CA PRO A 140 9.57 10.18 -10.41
C PRO A 140 8.30 10.01 -9.58
N TYR A 141 7.46 9.02 -9.90
CA TYR A 141 6.21 8.76 -9.17
C TYR A 141 6.49 8.30 -7.74
N LEU A 142 7.47 7.42 -7.54
CA LEU A 142 7.87 7.00 -6.20
C LEU A 142 8.40 8.18 -5.39
N LYS A 143 9.24 9.02 -6.00
CA LYS A 143 9.77 10.23 -5.34
C LYS A 143 8.64 11.16 -4.90
N ASP A 144 7.70 11.46 -5.80
CA ASP A 144 6.55 12.32 -5.51
C ASP A 144 5.70 11.77 -4.35
N VAL A 145 5.50 10.44 -4.31
CA VAL A 145 4.79 9.77 -3.22
C VAL A 145 5.56 9.90 -1.91
N LEU A 146 6.87 9.62 -1.89
CA LEU A 146 7.67 9.70 -0.67
C LEU A 146 7.72 11.14 -0.12
N ASP A 147 7.85 12.13 -0.99
CA ASP A 147 7.87 13.55 -0.60
C ASP A 147 6.50 13.98 -0.08
N PHE A 148 5.40 13.56 -0.74
CA PHE A 148 4.04 13.78 -0.24
C PHE A 148 3.83 13.17 1.15
N LEU A 149 4.19 11.90 1.34
CA LEU A 149 3.97 11.19 2.61
C LEU A 149 4.75 11.83 3.77
N ARG A 150 5.99 12.24 3.52
CA ARG A 150 6.82 12.92 4.53
C ARG A 150 6.25 14.28 4.92
N ASN A 151 5.77 15.05 3.94
CA ASN A 151 5.20 16.38 4.19
C ASN A 151 3.85 16.31 4.92
N ASN A 152 3.18 15.15 4.90
CA ASN A 152 1.86 14.95 5.49
C ASN A 152 1.83 13.88 6.60
N SER A 153 2.99 13.52 7.17
CA SER A 153 3.15 12.34 8.03
C SER A 153 2.21 12.32 9.24
N GLU A 154 1.98 13.49 9.86
CA GLU A 154 1.09 13.61 11.03
C GLU A 154 -0.40 13.46 10.66
N ILE A 155 -0.83 14.01 9.54
CA ILE A 155 -2.21 13.86 9.07
C ILE A 155 -2.46 12.39 8.68
N ILE A 156 -1.50 11.79 7.97
CA ILE A 156 -1.54 10.36 7.62
C ILE A 156 -1.59 9.49 8.88
N ARG A 157 -0.84 9.84 9.93
CA ARG A 157 -0.91 9.16 11.24
C ARG A 157 -2.34 9.15 11.77
N GLN A 158 -3.02 10.29 11.75
CA GLN A 158 -4.39 10.42 12.26
C GLN A 158 -5.39 9.62 11.43
N ILE A 159 -5.21 9.57 10.11
CA ILE A 159 -6.08 8.80 9.22
C ILE A 159 -5.92 7.29 9.47
N ILE A 160 -4.68 6.80 9.56
CA ILE A 160 -4.41 5.35 9.69
C ILE A 160 -4.59 4.89 11.15
N PHE A 161 -4.33 5.75 12.12
CA PHE A 161 -4.38 5.44 13.55
C PHE A 161 -5.34 6.37 14.31
N PRO A 162 -6.64 6.37 13.98
CA PRO A 162 -7.61 7.28 14.59
C PRO A 162 -7.74 7.09 16.10
N ASP A 163 -7.53 5.86 16.60
CA ASP A 163 -7.66 5.51 18.02
C ASP A 163 -6.35 5.57 18.81
N THR A 164 -5.24 6.01 18.21
CA THR A 164 -4.06 6.37 19.02
C THR A 164 -4.28 7.73 19.64
N ASP A 165 -5.11 7.74 20.69
CA ASP A 165 -5.32 8.85 21.61
C ASP A 165 -3.98 9.51 21.95
N ILE A 166 -3.87 10.78 21.58
CA ILE A 166 -3.14 11.77 22.36
C ILE A 166 -3.82 11.77 23.75
N GLY A 167 -3.19 11.17 24.77
CA GLY A 167 -3.62 11.38 26.16
C GLY A 167 -4.22 10.20 26.92
N LYS A 168 -3.73 8.97 26.75
CA LYS A 168 -3.83 7.95 27.83
C LYS A 168 -2.49 7.28 28.07
N LEU A 169 -1.56 8.03 28.64
CA LEU A 169 -0.56 7.43 29.52
C LEU A 169 -1.31 6.92 30.75
N LYS A 170 -1.66 5.64 30.77
CA LYS A 170 -1.98 4.96 32.02
C LYS A 170 -0.64 4.74 32.73
N ASP A 171 -0.52 5.26 33.94
CA ASP A 171 0.52 4.79 34.85
C ASP A 171 0.26 3.31 35.21
N LYS A 172 1.23 2.69 35.88
CA LYS A 172 1.16 1.27 36.28
C LYS A 172 0.01 0.97 37.26
N GLU A 173 -0.76 1.97 37.68
CA GLU A 173 -1.86 1.87 38.64
C GLU A 173 -3.24 2.11 38.00
N GLY A 174 -3.31 2.40 36.70
CA GLY A 174 -4.56 2.45 35.94
C GLY A 174 -5.35 3.75 36.07
N THR A 175 -4.73 4.84 36.55
CA THR A 175 -5.38 6.14 36.63
C THR A 175 -5.37 6.85 35.27
N VAL A 176 -6.50 7.40 34.85
CA VAL A 176 -6.66 8.17 33.61
C VAL A 176 -6.69 9.66 33.96
N TYR A 177 -5.73 10.43 33.43
CA TYR A 177 -5.71 11.88 33.56
C TYR A 177 -6.37 12.53 32.34
N PHE A 178 -7.41 13.35 32.57
CA PHE A 178 -7.95 14.24 31.55
C PHE A 178 -7.12 15.54 31.56
N GLY A 179 -6.47 15.86 30.45
CA GLY A 179 -5.87 17.18 30.25
C GLY A 179 -6.96 18.21 30.00
N GLN A 180 -7.20 19.06 31.00
CA GLN A 180 -7.76 20.40 30.85
C GLN A 180 -6.54 21.34 30.69
N ASP A 181 -6.44 22.29 29.77
CA ASP A 181 -7.41 23.03 28.94
C ASP A 181 -6.83 23.31 27.53
#